data_AF-A0A1Q4DY65-F1
#
_entry.id   AF-A0A1Q4DY65-F1
#
_cell.length_a   1.000
_cell.length_b   1.000
_cell.length_c   1.000
_cell.angle_alpha   90.00
_cell.angle_beta   90.00
_cell.angle_gamma   90.00
#
_symmetry.space_group_name_H-M   'P 1'
#
loop_
_entity.id
_entity.type
_entity.pdbx_description
1 polymer ?
#
loop_
_entity_poly.entity_id
_entity_poly.type
_entity_poly.pdbx_seq_one_letter_code
_entity_poly.pdbx_strand_id
1 'polypeptide(L)'
;MLLFLSPYLAGADFGIAKVPEIKSHAINLKIIGPALLAMVLLGYAKIWPRKVATKSNSVPLAYVAREKLRFGLNLGWQLARFELTDDSPFPEAAKAAMAIKAEITDLLAADSFPKSVQDLSFRELMRSVLSYYCATDMEKHGAILVGVAAMRASLIGVSTDQGRNAEMSDLALSALAEADHAIIPDKQGFFEALLQKSPNTITDLARVVEEDCR
;
A
#
# COMPACT_ATOMS: atom_id res chain seq x y z
N MET A 1 -37.52 9.98 12.09
CA MET A 1 -38.59 9.92 13.11
C MET A 1 -37.98 9.30 14.37
N LEU A 2 -37.90 10.13 15.42
CA LEU A 2 -37.69 9.83 16.85
C LEU A 2 -36.36 9.22 17.34
N LEU A 3 -35.46 10.16 17.67
CA LEU A 3 -34.69 10.22 18.93
C LEU A 3 -35.60 10.12 20.17
N PHE A 4 -34.95 9.91 21.33
CA PHE A 4 -35.43 9.83 22.72
C PHE A 4 -35.65 8.38 23.19
N LEU A 5 -35.12 7.88 24.32
CA LEU A 5 -34.60 8.52 25.52
C LEU A 5 -33.83 7.46 26.34
N SER A 6 -32.67 7.84 26.90
CA SER A 6 -32.16 7.35 28.19
C SER A 6 -33.20 7.63 29.30
N PRO A 7 -33.09 7.20 30.59
CA PRO A 7 -31.95 6.64 31.30
C PRO A 7 -32.27 5.48 32.28
N TYR A 8 -31.31 4.60 32.55
CA TYR A 8 -31.24 3.91 33.84
C TYR A 8 -30.09 4.55 34.60
N LEU A 9 -30.41 5.54 35.47
CA LEU A 9 -29.68 5.93 36.68
C LEU A 9 -30.28 7.22 37.25
N ALA A 10 -31.50 7.12 37.79
CA ALA A 10 -31.99 7.97 38.87
C ALA A 10 -33.07 7.17 39.61
N GLY A 11 -32.92 7.06 40.93
CA GLY A 11 -33.73 6.18 41.76
C GLY A 11 -35.22 6.50 41.71
N ALA A 12 -36.03 5.44 41.67
CA ALA A 12 -37.39 5.42 42.16
C ALA A 12 -37.73 3.96 42.52
N ASP A 13 -38.05 3.76 43.79
CA ASP A 13 -38.57 2.53 44.36
C ASP A 13 -39.75 1.98 43.55
N PHE A 14 -39.64 0.73 43.09
CA PHE A 14 -40.80 -0.14 42.93
C PHE A 14 -40.49 -1.44 43.64
N GLY A 15 -41.26 -1.68 44.70
CA GLY A 15 -41.18 -2.87 45.51
C GLY A 15 -41.51 -4.15 44.74
N ILE A 16 -41.29 -5.25 45.45
CA ILE A 16 -41.46 -6.66 45.05
C ILE A 16 -40.19 -7.28 44.46
N ALA A 17 -39.14 -7.38 45.29
CA ALA A 17 -38.38 -8.62 45.47
C ALA A 17 -37.50 -8.48 46.71
N LYS A 18 -37.69 -9.39 47.67
CA LYS A 18 -36.88 -9.50 48.88
C LYS A 18 -35.43 -9.78 48.46
N VAL A 19 -34.53 -8.81 48.59
CA VAL A 19 -33.08 -9.00 48.39
C VAL A 19 -32.60 -9.95 49.49
N PRO A 20 -32.08 -11.15 49.19
CA PRO A 20 -31.32 -11.89 50.19
C PRO A 20 -30.04 -11.10 50.45
N GLU A 21 -29.77 -10.77 51.71
CA GLU A 21 -28.48 -10.23 52.14
C GLU A 21 -27.37 -11.18 51.68
N ILE A 22 -26.65 -10.82 50.61
CA ILE A 22 -25.41 -11.50 50.26
C ILE A 22 -24.34 -10.94 51.18
N LYS A 23 -24.25 -11.55 52.37
CA LYS A 23 -23.08 -11.45 53.23
C LYS A 23 -21.85 -11.91 52.46
N SER A 24 -20.93 -10.97 52.27
CA SER A 24 -19.49 -11.18 52.26
C SER A 24 -18.95 -12.34 51.41
N HIS A 25 -18.89 -12.24 50.08
CA HIS A 25 -17.90 -12.96 49.26
C HIS A 25 -17.25 -12.03 48.22
N ALA A 26 -16.81 -10.85 48.67
CA ALA A 26 -16.06 -9.88 47.85
C ALA A 26 -14.60 -10.31 47.55
N ILE A 27 -14.21 -11.54 47.88
CA ILE A 27 -12.81 -11.98 47.83
C ILE A 27 -12.48 -12.74 46.52
N ASN A 28 -13.46 -13.32 45.81
CA ASN A 28 -13.17 -14.09 44.59
C ASN A 28 -13.39 -13.35 43.26
N LEU A 29 -14.00 -12.17 43.25
CA LEU A 29 -14.25 -11.44 41.99
C LEU A 29 -13.01 -10.76 41.39
N LYS A 30 -11.97 -10.49 42.20
CA LYS A 30 -10.72 -9.86 41.74
C LYS A 30 -9.86 -10.79 40.86
N ILE A 31 -10.02 -12.11 40.97
CA ILE A 31 -9.24 -13.10 40.22
C ILE A 31 -10.01 -13.61 39.01
N ILE A 32 -11.33 -13.75 39.13
CA ILE A 32 -12.19 -14.28 38.07
C ILE A 32 -12.28 -13.30 36.89
N GLY A 33 -12.33 -11.98 37.15
CA GLY A 33 -12.38 -10.96 36.09
C GLY A 33 -11.16 -10.99 35.14
N PRO A 34 -9.92 -10.90 35.65
CA PRO A 34 -8.72 -10.99 34.81
C PRO A 34 -8.57 -12.35 34.12
N ALA A 35 -8.95 -13.45 34.78
CA ALA A 35 -8.84 -14.79 34.21
C ALA A 35 -9.81 -15.00 33.03
N LEU A 36 -11.04 -14.49 33.13
CA LEU A 36 -12.00 -14.50 32.02
C LEU A 36 -11.54 -13.61 30.87
N LEU A 37 -11.01 -12.43 31.17
CA LEU A 37 -10.45 -11.53 30.16
C LEU A 37 -9.27 -12.19 29.42
N ALA A 38 -8.37 -12.86 30.14
CA ALA A 38 -7.24 -13.57 29.56
C ALA A 38 -7.70 -14.75 28.68
N MET A 39 -8.72 -15.51 29.10
CA MET A 39 -9.27 -16.59 28.27
C MET A 39 -9.97 -16.07 27.01
N VAL A 40 -10.68 -14.95 27.09
CA VAL A 40 -11.29 -14.30 25.91
C VAL A 40 -10.19 -13.80 24.97
N LEU A 41 -9.14 -13.15 25.48
CA LEU A 41 -8.01 -12.69 24.68
C LEU A 41 -7.25 -13.84 24.01
N LEU A 42 -7.02 -14.95 24.71
CA LEU A 42 -6.40 -16.15 24.16
C LEU A 42 -7.29 -16.85 23.13
N GLY A 43 -8.62 -16.85 23.34
CA GLY A 43 -9.60 -17.34 22.38
C GLY A 43 -9.61 -16.52 21.09
N TYR A 44 -9.64 -15.18 21.21
CA TYR A 44 -9.55 -14.26 20.06
C TYR A 44 -8.19 -14.32 19.35
N ALA A 45 -7.09 -14.50 20.07
CA ALA A 45 -5.76 -14.66 19.47
C ALA A 45 -5.66 -15.93 18.60
N LYS A 46 -6.42 -16.99 18.91
CA LYS A 46 -6.50 -18.21 18.11
C LYS A 46 -7.39 -18.08 16.87
N ILE A 47 -8.33 -17.14 16.87
CA ILE A 47 -9.26 -16.87 15.76
C ILE A 47 -8.70 -15.82 14.80
N TRP A 48 -7.63 -15.11 15.19
CA TRP A 48 -6.86 -14.35 14.22
C TRP A 48 -6.31 -15.32 13.19
N PRO A 49 -6.73 -15.23 11.90
CA PRO A 49 -6.12 -16.06 10.88
C PRO A 49 -4.65 -15.68 10.88
N ARG A 50 -3.82 -16.58 11.41
CA ARG A 50 -2.38 -16.53 11.22
C ARG A 50 -2.24 -16.45 9.71
N LYS A 51 -1.86 -15.29 9.17
CA LYS A 51 -1.54 -15.16 7.75
C LYS A 51 -0.52 -16.25 7.53
N VAL A 52 -0.95 -17.35 6.94
CA VAL A 52 -0.03 -18.37 6.45
C VAL A 52 0.79 -17.56 5.47
N ALA A 53 2.04 -17.28 5.83
CA ALA A 53 3.00 -16.77 4.88
C ALA A 53 3.11 -17.89 3.85
N THR A 54 2.24 -17.84 2.84
CA THR A 54 2.46 -18.52 1.57
C THR A 54 3.87 -18.13 1.21
N LYS A 55 4.77 -19.11 1.19
CA LYS A 55 6.16 -18.92 0.80
C LYS A 55 6.10 -18.20 -0.54
N SER A 56 6.37 -16.90 -0.55
CA SER A 56 6.34 -16.12 -1.76
C SER A 56 7.46 -16.71 -2.61
N ASN A 57 7.10 -17.38 -3.71
CA ASN A 57 8.08 -17.89 -4.67
C ASN A 57 8.68 -16.74 -5.50
N SER A 58 8.45 -15.48 -5.10
CA SER A 58 9.00 -14.30 -5.74
C SER A 58 10.51 -14.30 -5.58
N VAL A 59 11.18 -14.07 -6.69
CA VAL A 59 12.63 -13.92 -6.75
C VAL A 59 12.99 -12.46 -6.43
N PRO A 60 14.13 -12.18 -5.76
CA PRO A 60 14.62 -10.80 -5.59
C PRO A 60 14.70 -10.09 -6.94
N LEU A 61 14.41 -8.78 -6.94
CA LEU A 61 14.23 -8.00 -8.17
C LEU A 61 15.46 -8.06 -9.10
N ALA A 62 16.66 -8.18 -8.54
CA ALA A 62 17.91 -8.28 -9.30
C ALA A 62 18.04 -9.55 -10.17
N TYR A 63 17.25 -10.59 -9.91
CA TYR A 63 17.29 -11.84 -10.68
C TYR A 63 16.01 -12.06 -11.51
N VAL A 64 15.08 -11.11 -11.51
CA VAL A 64 13.91 -11.14 -12.38
C VAL A 64 14.35 -11.10 -13.84
N ALA A 65 13.66 -11.85 -14.69
CA ALA A 65 13.94 -11.85 -16.13
C ALA A 65 13.92 -10.41 -16.68
N ARG A 66 14.98 -10.04 -17.42
CA ARG A 66 15.21 -8.66 -17.90
C ARG A 66 14.00 -8.06 -18.62
N GLU A 67 13.27 -8.86 -19.38
CA GLU A 67 12.06 -8.42 -20.09
C GLU A 67 10.94 -7.99 -19.13
N LYS A 68 10.65 -8.83 -18.12
CA LYS A 68 9.66 -8.52 -17.08
C LYS A 68 10.06 -7.30 -16.26
N LEU A 69 11.35 -7.21 -15.91
CA LEU A 69 11.87 -6.07 -15.16
C LEU A 69 11.70 -4.78 -15.96
N ARG A 70 12.16 -4.74 -17.22
CA ARG A 70 12.04 -3.55 -18.08
C ARG A 70 10.59 -3.15 -18.30
N PHE A 71 9.72 -4.12 -18.56
CA PHE A 71 8.28 -3.88 -18.69
C PHE A 71 7.72 -3.22 -17.43
N GLY A 72 7.91 -3.84 -16.27
CA GLY A 72 7.34 -3.34 -15.01
C GLY A 72 7.90 -1.97 -14.62
N LEU A 73 9.23 -1.78 -14.70
CA LEU A 73 9.86 -0.49 -14.43
C LEU A 73 9.31 0.62 -15.33
N ASN A 74 9.18 0.35 -16.64
CA ASN A 74 8.65 1.35 -17.58
C ASN A 74 7.18 1.67 -17.31
N LEU A 75 6.35 0.63 -17.12
CA LEU A 75 4.93 0.82 -16.82
C LEU A 75 4.74 1.62 -15.52
N GLY A 76 5.48 1.28 -14.45
CA GLY A 76 5.45 2.00 -13.18
C GLY A 76 5.86 3.46 -13.32
N TRP A 77 6.91 3.74 -14.08
CA TRP A 77 7.38 5.10 -14.35
C TRP A 77 6.31 5.93 -15.06
N GLN A 78 5.67 5.36 -16.09
CA GLN A 78 4.61 6.06 -16.84
C GLN A 78 3.36 6.28 -16.00
N LEU A 79 2.96 5.31 -15.17
CA LEU A 79 1.85 5.47 -14.23
C LEU A 79 2.08 6.63 -13.27
N ALA A 80 3.29 6.75 -12.70
CA ALA A 80 3.65 7.87 -11.83
C ALA A 80 3.72 9.21 -12.59
N ARG A 81 4.14 9.22 -13.86
CA ARG A 81 4.04 10.44 -14.69
C ARG A 81 2.60 10.82 -14.98
N PHE A 82 1.72 9.83 -15.17
CA PHE A 82 0.30 10.07 -15.40
C PHE A 82 -0.36 10.67 -14.16
N GLU A 83 -0.01 10.20 -12.95
CA GLU A 83 -0.46 10.79 -11.67
C GLU A 83 -0.28 12.31 -11.59
N LEU A 84 0.83 12.81 -12.14
CA LEU A 84 1.23 14.23 -12.06
C LEU A 84 0.62 15.10 -13.17
N THR A 85 0.13 14.46 -14.23
CA THR A 85 -0.34 15.13 -15.44
C THR A 85 -1.85 15.01 -15.64
N ASP A 86 -2.47 13.95 -15.10
CA ASP A 86 -3.92 13.76 -15.06
C ASP A 86 -4.57 14.91 -14.28
N ASP A 87 -5.69 15.43 -14.80
CA ASP A 87 -6.43 16.58 -14.24
C ASP A 87 -5.61 17.86 -13.99
N SER A 88 -4.41 17.98 -14.58
CA SER A 88 -3.57 19.16 -14.41
C SER A 88 -4.20 20.41 -15.05
N PRO A 89 -4.18 21.58 -14.37
CA PRO A 89 -4.72 22.82 -14.93
C PRO A 89 -3.84 23.41 -16.05
N PHE A 90 -2.64 22.86 -16.27
CA PHE A 90 -1.69 23.36 -17.27
C PHE A 90 -1.92 22.66 -18.63
N PRO A 91 -2.13 23.40 -19.74
CA PRO A 91 -2.38 22.82 -21.05
C PRO A 91 -1.28 21.86 -21.55
N GLU A 92 -0.02 22.16 -21.23
CA GLU A 92 1.13 21.34 -21.57
C GLU A 92 1.10 19.99 -20.85
N ALA A 93 0.67 19.98 -19.58
CA ALA A 93 0.52 18.78 -18.79
C ALA A 93 -0.66 17.94 -19.29
N ALA A 94 -1.79 18.55 -19.66
CA ALA A 94 -2.92 17.85 -20.27
C ALA A 94 -2.54 17.17 -21.61
N LYS A 95 -1.72 17.84 -22.44
CA LYS A 95 -1.19 17.25 -23.67
C LYS A 95 -0.25 16.07 -23.39
N ALA A 96 0.63 16.21 -22.39
CA ALA A 96 1.50 15.12 -21.96
C ALA A 96 0.71 13.94 -21.40
N ALA A 97 -0.36 14.18 -20.64
CA ALA A 97 -1.23 13.14 -20.07
C ALA A 97 -1.82 12.23 -21.15
N MET A 98 -2.28 12.79 -22.27
CA MET A 98 -2.79 12.00 -23.40
C MET A 98 -1.72 11.08 -24.01
N ALA A 99 -0.51 11.60 -24.21
CA ALA A 99 0.61 10.81 -24.75
C ALA A 99 1.04 9.70 -23.79
N ILE A 100 1.14 10.02 -22.49
CA ILE A 100 1.47 9.05 -21.44
C ILE A 100 0.40 7.95 -21.37
N LYS A 101 -0.89 8.31 -21.46
CA LYS A 101 -1.99 7.33 -21.44
C LYS A 101 -1.93 6.38 -22.64
N ALA A 102 -1.54 6.88 -23.83
CA ALA A 102 -1.31 6.04 -24.99
C ALA A 102 -0.14 5.08 -24.77
N GLU A 103 0.99 5.56 -24.26
CA GLU A 103 2.16 4.71 -23.92
C GLU A 103 1.81 3.62 -22.90
N ILE A 104 1.03 3.96 -21.86
CA ILE A 104 0.54 2.97 -20.87
C ILE A 104 -0.35 1.92 -21.55
N THR A 105 -1.25 2.36 -22.44
CA THR A 105 -2.15 1.46 -23.16
C THR A 105 -1.39 0.49 -24.05
N ASP A 106 -0.38 0.98 -24.76
CA ASP A 106 0.47 0.17 -25.64
C ASP A 106 1.30 -0.85 -24.83
N LEU A 107 1.86 -0.43 -23.70
CA LEU A 107 2.58 -1.33 -22.79
C LEU A 107 1.66 -2.45 -22.28
N LEU A 108 0.48 -2.10 -21.77
CA LEU A 108 -0.49 -3.07 -21.25
C LEU A 108 -0.99 -4.03 -22.34
N ALA A 109 -1.21 -3.53 -23.56
CA ALA A 109 -1.60 -4.36 -24.70
C ALA A 109 -0.51 -5.34 -25.10
N ALA A 110 0.76 -4.90 -25.13
CA ALA A 110 1.90 -5.76 -25.41
C ALA A 110 2.04 -6.91 -24.39
N ASP A 111 1.62 -6.68 -23.15
CA ASP A 111 1.61 -7.70 -22.08
C ASP A 111 0.29 -8.49 -21.97
N SER A 112 -0.61 -8.34 -22.96
CA SER A 112 -1.92 -9.02 -23.00
C SER A 112 -2.81 -8.72 -21.77
N PHE A 113 -2.75 -7.48 -21.26
CA PHE A 113 -3.60 -7.05 -20.15
C PHE A 113 -5.09 -7.13 -20.53
N PRO A 114 -5.95 -7.80 -19.74
CA PRO A 114 -7.28 -8.22 -20.19
C PRO A 114 -8.36 -7.13 -20.14
N LYS A 115 -8.06 -5.93 -19.64
CA LYS A 115 -9.06 -4.86 -19.42
C LYS A 115 -8.72 -3.63 -20.26
N SER A 116 -9.76 -2.98 -20.79
CA SER A 116 -9.63 -1.65 -21.38
C SER A 116 -9.29 -0.62 -20.30
N VAL A 117 -8.43 0.34 -20.65
CA VAL A 117 -7.96 1.42 -19.76
C VAL A 117 -8.26 2.83 -20.29
N GLN A 118 -8.87 2.94 -21.47
CA GLN A 118 -9.12 4.21 -22.17
C GLN A 118 -9.94 5.21 -21.33
N ASP A 119 -10.98 4.74 -20.64
CA ASP A 119 -11.93 5.61 -19.93
C ASP A 119 -11.70 5.63 -18.41
N LEU A 120 -10.63 5.00 -17.93
CA LEU A 120 -10.32 4.97 -16.50
C LEU A 120 -9.67 6.29 -16.07
N SER A 121 -10.09 6.80 -14.91
CA SER A 121 -9.33 7.82 -14.17
C SER A 121 -7.99 7.25 -13.70
N PHE A 122 -7.01 8.11 -13.38
CA PHE A 122 -5.72 7.66 -12.83
C PHE A 122 -5.88 6.67 -11.67
N ARG A 123 -6.75 6.97 -10.69
CA ARG A 123 -6.95 6.10 -9.52
C ARG A 123 -7.50 4.73 -9.91
N GLU A 124 -8.41 4.67 -10.86
CA GLU A 124 -8.98 3.41 -11.34
C GLU A 124 -7.98 2.61 -12.13
N LEU A 125 -7.21 3.27 -12.99
CA LEU A 125 -6.13 2.68 -13.78
C LEU A 125 -5.05 2.06 -12.87
N MET A 126 -4.49 2.85 -11.95
CA MET A 126 -3.46 2.41 -11.01
C MET A 126 -3.94 1.20 -10.20
N ARG A 127 -5.13 1.28 -9.60
CA ARG A 127 -5.72 0.18 -8.84
C ARG A 127 -5.91 -1.07 -9.70
N SER A 128 -6.41 -0.92 -10.93
CA SER A 128 -6.66 -2.04 -11.84
C SER A 128 -5.36 -2.76 -12.22
N VAL A 129 -4.31 -2.00 -12.56
CA VAL A 129 -3.00 -2.53 -12.93
C VAL A 129 -2.31 -3.21 -11.75
N LEU A 130 -2.20 -2.52 -10.61
CA LEU A 130 -1.53 -3.08 -9.43
C LEU A 130 -2.24 -4.33 -8.92
N SER A 131 -3.58 -4.33 -8.86
CA SER A 131 -4.34 -5.50 -8.43
C SER A 131 -4.16 -6.69 -9.37
N TYR A 132 -4.09 -6.45 -10.68
CA TYR A 132 -3.89 -7.51 -11.67
C TYR A 132 -2.51 -8.15 -11.54
N TYR A 133 -1.45 -7.35 -11.50
CA TYR A 133 -0.08 -7.90 -11.42
C TYR A 133 0.21 -8.49 -10.05
N CYS A 134 -0.34 -7.94 -8.97
CA CYS A 134 -0.27 -8.57 -7.65
C CYS A 134 -0.87 -9.99 -7.65
N ALA A 135 -1.94 -10.22 -8.42
CA ALA A 135 -2.58 -11.53 -8.52
C ALA A 135 -1.93 -12.49 -9.53
N THR A 136 -1.31 -11.97 -10.59
CA THR A 136 -0.86 -12.77 -11.74
C THR A 136 0.65 -12.92 -11.86
N ASP A 137 1.42 -11.89 -11.55
CA ASP A 137 2.89 -11.89 -11.67
C ASP A 137 3.51 -10.92 -10.65
N MET A 138 3.89 -11.47 -9.50
CA MET A 138 4.49 -10.72 -8.40
C MET A 138 5.78 -10.02 -8.79
N GLU A 139 6.57 -10.57 -9.72
CA GLU A 139 7.83 -9.97 -10.16
C GLU A 139 7.55 -8.68 -10.95
N LYS A 140 6.58 -8.71 -11.86
CA LYS A 140 6.13 -7.52 -12.58
C LYS A 140 5.50 -6.51 -11.63
N HIS A 141 4.70 -6.96 -10.66
CA HIS A 141 4.13 -6.08 -9.64
C HIS A 141 5.21 -5.32 -8.87
N GLY A 142 6.24 -6.03 -8.38
CA GLY A 142 7.37 -5.40 -7.70
C GLY A 142 8.12 -4.42 -8.60
N ALA A 143 8.37 -4.78 -9.86
CA ALA A 143 9.00 -3.89 -10.83
C ALA A 143 8.16 -2.62 -11.12
N ILE A 144 6.83 -2.74 -11.19
CA ILE A 144 5.93 -1.59 -11.35
C ILE A 144 6.05 -0.65 -10.14
N LEU A 145 6.04 -1.18 -8.92
CA LEU A 145 6.18 -0.37 -7.72
C LEU A 145 7.56 0.33 -7.65
N VAL A 146 8.64 -0.31 -8.10
CA VAL A 146 9.94 0.34 -8.22
C VAL A 146 9.93 1.45 -9.27
N GLY A 147 9.29 1.24 -10.41
CA GLY A 147 9.13 2.28 -11.43
C GLY A 147 8.39 3.51 -10.88
N VAL A 148 7.32 3.30 -10.11
CA VAL A 148 6.56 4.37 -9.44
C VAL A 148 7.44 5.10 -8.43
N ALA A 149 8.13 4.35 -7.55
CA ALA A 149 8.99 4.91 -6.52
C ALA A 149 10.14 5.73 -7.12
N ALA A 150 10.80 5.23 -8.16
CA ALA A 150 11.91 5.90 -8.82
C ALA A 150 11.48 7.21 -9.50
N MET A 151 10.34 7.21 -10.19
CA MET A 151 9.81 8.43 -10.80
C MET A 151 9.48 9.48 -9.73
N ARG A 152 8.83 9.10 -8.63
CA ARG A 152 8.54 10.02 -7.50
C ARG A 152 9.83 10.52 -6.84
N ALA A 153 10.80 9.63 -6.65
CA ALA A 153 12.09 9.98 -6.08
C ALA A 153 12.84 11.03 -6.92
N SER A 154 12.72 10.95 -8.25
CA SER A 154 13.34 11.93 -9.17
C SER A 154 12.83 13.36 -9.00
N LEU A 155 11.68 13.55 -8.33
CA LEU A 155 11.08 14.88 -8.10
C LEU A 155 11.45 15.48 -6.75
N ILE A 156 12.12 14.71 -5.89
CA ILE A 156 12.59 15.20 -4.60
C ILE A 156 13.71 16.22 -4.83
N GLY A 157 13.56 17.41 -4.26
CA GLY A 157 14.48 18.53 -4.44
C GLY A 157 14.14 19.44 -5.63
N VAL A 158 13.10 19.12 -6.41
CA VAL A 158 12.60 20.02 -7.47
C VAL A 158 11.88 21.23 -6.88
N SER A 159 11.21 21.09 -5.73
CA SER A 159 10.59 22.21 -5.03
C SER A 159 11.58 22.89 -4.07
N THR A 160 11.50 24.21 -3.94
CA THR A 160 12.20 24.97 -2.90
C THR A 160 11.55 24.81 -1.51
N ASP A 161 10.34 24.26 -1.46
CA ASP A 161 9.60 23.98 -0.23
C ASP A 161 10.01 22.61 0.34
N GLN A 162 10.58 22.61 1.54
CA GLN A 162 11.01 21.39 2.23
C GLN A 162 9.85 20.46 2.57
N GLY A 163 8.65 21.00 2.86
CA GLY A 163 7.47 20.18 3.17
C GLY A 163 7.06 19.33 1.98
N ARG A 164 7.06 19.90 0.77
CA ARG A 164 6.72 19.17 -0.47
C ARG A 164 7.73 18.09 -0.81
N ASN A 165 9.01 18.33 -0.53
CA ASN A 165 10.06 17.32 -0.74
C ASN A 165 9.92 16.16 0.25
N ALA A 166 9.53 16.44 1.49
CA ALA A 166 9.22 15.40 2.49
C ALA A 166 7.99 14.58 2.06
N GLU A 167 6.91 15.22 1.64
CA GLU A 167 5.71 14.54 1.11
C GLU A 167 6.05 13.65 -0.08
N MET A 168 6.88 14.11 -1.01
CA MET A 168 7.30 13.29 -2.16
C MET A 168 8.18 12.10 -1.75
N SER A 169 8.99 12.27 -0.71
CA SER A 169 9.77 11.18 -0.11
C SER A 169 8.85 10.10 0.47
N ASP A 170 7.83 10.51 1.23
CA ASP A 170 6.84 9.61 1.80
C ASP A 170 6.04 8.88 0.71
N LEU A 171 5.67 9.57 -0.37
CA LEU A 171 4.97 8.96 -1.52
C LEU A 171 5.84 7.94 -2.26
N ALA A 172 7.14 8.23 -2.43
CA ALA A 172 8.07 7.30 -3.05
C ALA A 172 8.27 6.05 -2.17
N LEU A 173 8.48 6.24 -0.86
CA LEU A 173 8.61 5.15 0.11
C LEU A 173 7.33 4.32 0.24
N SER A 174 6.15 4.93 0.14
CA SER A 174 4.87 4.20 0.18
C SER A 174 4.78 3.17 -0.95
N ALA A 175 5.24 3.50 -2.15
CA ALA A 175 5.24 2.56 -3.27
C ALA A 175 6.19 1.37 -3.01
N LEU A 176 7.37 1.63 -2.43
CA LEU A 176 8.28 0.55 -2.03
C LEU A 176 7.72 -0.28 -0.88
N ALA A 177 7.02 0.34 0.08
CA ALA A 177 6.42 -0.35 1.22
C ALA A 177 5.39 -1.40 0.80
N GLU A 178 4.66 -1.17 -0.30
CA GLU A 178 3.72 -2.12 -0.88
C GLU A 178 4.39 -3.30 -1.60
N ALA A 179 5.68 -3.18 -1.96
CA ALA A 179 6.40 -4.26 -2.61
C ALA A 179 6.67 -5.42 -1.64
N ASP A 180 6.52 -6.66 -2.14
CA ASP A 180 6.83 -7.86 -1.37
C ASP A 180 8.28 -7.79 -0.85
N HIS A 181 8.46 -8.08 0.44
CA HIS A 181 9.76 -8.09 1.08
C HIS A 181 10.74 -9.07 0.42
N ALA A 182 10.26 -10.15 -0.19
CA ALA A 182 11.11 -11.08 -0.93
C ALA A 182 11.64 -10.49 -2.26
N ILE A 183 11.00 -9.43 -2.78
CA ILE A 183 11.43 -8.74 -4.00
C ILE A 183 12.40 -7.61 -3.67
N ILE A 184 12.09 -6.81 -2.64
CA ILE A 184 12.92 -5.71 -2.12
C ILE A 184 13.07 -5.87 -0.60
N PRO A 185 14.14 -6.55 -0.14
CA PRO A 185 14.36 -6.77 1.29
C PRO A 185 14.67 -5.47 2.03
N ASP A 186 15.65 -4.71 1.55
CA ASP A 186 16.05 -3.42 2.12
C ASP A 186 15.43 -2.25 1.36
N LYS A 187 14.18 -1.92 1.71
CA LYS A 187 13.43 -0.84 1.07
C LYS A 187 14.06 0.54 1.31
N GLN A 188 14.62 0.76 2.50
CA GLN A 188 15.20 2.05 2.89
C GLN A 188 16.55 2.25 2.19
N GLY A 189 17.43 1.25 2.23
CA GLY A 189 18.71 1.31 1.52
C GLY A 189 18.52 1.44 0.02
N PHE A 190 17.54 0.73 -0.56
CA PHE A 190 17.20 0.90 -1.97
C PHE A 190 16.68 2.30 -2.30
N PHE A 191 15.83 2.89 -1.45
CA PHE A 191 15.37 4.26 -1.62
C PHE A 191 16.53 5.26 -1.58
N GLU A 192 17.46 5.11 -0.63
CA GLU A 192 18.67 5.94 -0.56
C GLU A 192 19.53 5.80 -1.81
N ALA A 193 19.66 4.59 -2.36
CA ALA A 193 20.35 4.36 -3.63
C ALA A 193 19.67 5.08 -4.81
N LEU A 194 18.33 5.10 -4.87
CA LEU A 194 17.59 5.88 -5.86
C LEU A 194 17.91 7.38 -5.77
N LEU A 195 17.98 7.93 -4.56
CA LEU A 195 18.32 9.35 -4.34
C LEU A 195 19.77 9.69 -4.68
N GLN A 196 20.70 8.78 -4.39
CA GLN A 196 22.12 8.99 -4.66
C GLN A 196 22.45 8.85 -6.14
N LYS A 197 21.88 7.86 -6.81
CA LYS A 197 22.16 7.54 -8.23
C LYS A 197 21.27 8.33 -9.20
N SER A 198 20.11 8.83 -8.76
CA SER A 198 19.17 9.66 -9.50
C SER A 198 18.94 9.17 -10.95
N PRO A 199 18.37 7.97 -11.13
CA PRO A 199 18.17 7.41 -12.45
C PRO A 199 17.18 8.26 -13.25
N ASN A 200 17.60 8.73 -14.43
CA ASN A 200 16.78 9.54 -15.32
C ASN A 200 16.20 8.75 -16.51
N THR A 201 16.63 7.50 -16.67
CA THR A 201 16.16 6.59 -17.71
C THR A 201 15.83 5.21 -17.14
N ILE A 202 14.98 4.45 -17.82
CA ILE A 202 14.66 3.07 -17.41
C ILE A 202 15.89 2.17 -17.44
N THR A 203 16.85 2.43 -18.34
CA THR A 203 18.11 1.69 -18.39
C THR A 203 18.96 1.94 -17.14
N ASP A 204 19.05 3.20 -16.71
CA ASP A 204 19.77 3.55 -15.48
C ASP A 204 19.08 2.94 -14.26
N LEU A 205 17.74 3.02 -14.20
CA LEU A 205 16.96 2.42 -13.12
C LEU A 205 17.16 0.91 -13.05
N ALA A 206 17.17 0.21 -14.19
CA ALA A 206 17.45 -1.22 -14.22
C ALA A 206 18.85 -1.54 -13.68
N ARG A 207 19.84 -0.68 -13.95
CA ARG A 207 21.19 -0.84 -13.38
C ARG A 207 21.20 -0.64 -11.86
N VAL A 208 20.47 0.34 -11.33
CA VAL A 208 20.32 0.52 -9.87
C VAL A 208 19.74 -0.75 -9.23
N VAL A 209 18.69 -1.32 -9.84
CA VAL A 209 18.11 -2.59 -9.38
C VAL A 209 19.12 -3.75 -9.43
N GLU A 210 19.89 -3.86 -10.51
CA GLU A 210 20.90 -4.91 -10.65
C GLU A 210 22.07 -4.77 -9.65
N GLU A 211 22.36 -3.58 -9.15
CA GLU A 211 23.46 -3.31 -8.22
C GLU A 211 23.03 -3.41 -6.75
N ASP A 212 21.86 -2.87 -6.40
CA ASP A 212 21.45 -2.66 -4.99
C ASP A 212 20.42 -3.68 -4.50
N CYS A 213 19.82 -4.49 -5.38
CA CYS A 213 18.92 -5.59 -5.00
C CYS A 213 19.56 -6.99 -5.10
N ARG A 214 20.89 -7.06 -5.28
CA ARG A 214 21.66 -8.32 -5.34
C ARG A 214 22.08 -8.85 -3.98
#